data_AF-A0A5P8VXC3-F1
#
_entry.id   AF-A0A5P8VXC3-F1
#
_cell.length_a   1.000
_cell.length_b   1.000
_cell.length_c   1.000
_cell.angle_alpha   90.00
_cell.angle_beta   90.00
_cell.angle_gamma   90.00
#
_symmetry.space_group_name_H-M   'P 1'
#
loop_
_entity.id
_entity.type
_entity.pdbx_description
1 polymer ?
#
loop_
_entity_poly.entity_id
_entity_poly.type
_entity_poly.pdbx_seq_one_letter_code
_entity_poly.pdbx_strand_id
1 'polypeptide(L)'
;MTTKSLLPLIAATLVCGGSVFVEARQSKPTTAVVKPKVSQPVQPQWKLYTAPDGRFSILMPGSPNRNTQSQKTYMGEITLQIFVAQPPKQQVAYVVAYNDFPYSYGQVTDPQAVLNNARDMALKTTKSNLISQRNIRSSNNHPGKEIEYINSGGKITRSRMYVAEGRLYQVMAITTKKQQKTLAKTITGYLNSFHVVLKKPNN
;
A
#
# COMPACT_ATOMS: atom_id res chain seq x y z
N MET A 1 -22.79 42.15 -23.88
CA MET A 1 -22.47 42.99 -25.06
C MET A 1 -21.19 42.41 -25.63
N THR A 2 -21.07 41.86 -26.84
CA THR A 2 -21.70 42.17 -28.13
C THR A 2 -21.48 40.97 -29.07
N THR A 3 -22.47 40.73 -29.93
CA THR A 3 -22.50 39.76 -31.03
C THR A 3 -21.70 40.22 -32.26
N LYS A 4 -21.41 39.28 -33.20
CA LYS A 4 -21.45 39.37 -34.68
C LYS A 4 -20.55 38.25 -35.27
N SER A 5 -21.10 37.15 -35.79
CA SER A 5 -21.69 36.93 -37.13
C SER A 5 -20.73 37.23 -38.28
N LEU A 6 -20.49 36.24 -39.17
CA LEU A 6 -20.65 36.37 -40.63
C LEU A 6 -20.27 35.05 -41.35
N LEU A 7 -21.26 34.48 -42.02
CA LEU A 7 -21.14 33.54 -43.14
C LEU A 7 -20.66 34.30 -44.40
N PRO A 8 -20.15 33.57 -45.40
CA PRO A 8 -20.57 33.84 -46.76
C PRO A 8 -21.08 32.59 -47.49
N LEU A 9 -22.19 32.81 -48.21
CA LEU A 9 -22.74 31.96 -49.26
C LEU A 9 -21.82 31.98 -50.50
N ILE A 10 -21.80 30.86 -51.25
CA ILE A 10 -21.81 30.91 -52.73
C ILE A 10 -22.81 29.87 -53.24
N ALA A 11 -23.62 30.29 -54.22
CA ALA A 11 -24.73 29.60 -54.84
C ALA A 11 -24.39 28.96 -56.21
N ALA A 12 -25.39 28.21 -56.74
CA ALA A 12 -25.67 27.87 -58.15
C ALA A 12 -25.03 26.56 -58.71
N THR A 13 -25.67 25.70 -59.52
CA THR A 13 -27.01 25.65 -60.17
C THR A 13 -27.28 24.22 -60.71
N LEU A 14 -28.54 23.95 -61.08
CA LEU A 14 -29.17 22.73 -61.64
C LEU A 14 -28.39 21.94 -62.73
N VAL A 15 -28.72 20.64 -62.90
CA VAL A 15 -29.52 20.07 -64.03
C VAL A 15 -29.50 18.51 -64.07
N CYS A 16 -30.65 17.91 -64.41
CA CYS A 16 -30.95 16.51 -64.83
C CYS A 16 -30.65 15.39 -63.80
N GLY A 17 -31.57 14.47 -63.47
CA GLY A 17 -32.58 13.82 -64.28
C GLY A 17 -32.30 12.31 -64.18
N GLY A 18 -33.14 11.56 -63.46
CA GLY A 18 -33.00 10.11 -63.33
C GLY A 18 -33.62 9.57 -62.04
N SER A 19 -34.86 9.08 -62.14
CA SER A 19 -35.46 8.25 -61.09
C SER A 19 -34.86 6.85 -61.19
N VAL A 20 -34.03 6.47 -60.23
CA VAL A 20 -33.75 5.06 -59.96
C VAL A 20 -34.22 4.79 -58.55
N PHE A 21 -35.24 3.93 -58.43
CA PHE A 21 -35.63 3.36 -57.15
C PHE A 21 -34.44 2.59 -56.58
N VAL A 22 -33.78 3.18 -55.59
CA VAL A 22 -32.87 2.44 -54.72
C VAL A 22 -33.67 2.04 -53.50
N GLU A 23 -33.99 0.75 -53.44
CA GLU A 23 -34.47 0.00 -52.30
C GLU A 23 -33.92 0.58 -50.99
N ALA A 24 -34.80 1.12 -50.14
CA ALA A 24 -34.42 1.57 -48.82
C ALA A 24 -34.04 0.34 -47.97
N ARG A 25 -32.77 -0.04 -47.99
CA ARG A 25 -32.20 -0.84 -46.89
C ARG A 25 -32.31 0.01 -45.63
N GLN A 26 -33.35 -0.21 -44.84
CA GLN A 26 -33.43 0.28 -43.48
C GLN A 26 -32.18 -0.18 -42.72
N SER A 27 -31.23 0.72 -42.51
CA SER A 27 -30.24 0.57 -41.45
C SER A 27 -31.00 0.66 -40.13
N LYS A 28 -31.41 -0.49 -39.62
CA LYS A 28 -31.90 -0.65 -38.26
C LYS A 28 -30.88 0.00 -37.32
N PRO A 29 -31.24 1.02 -36.53
CA PRO A 29 -30.39 1.47 -35.45
C PRO A 29 -30.42 0.35 -34.41
N THR A 30 -29.41 -0.50 -34.40
CA THR A 30 -29.17 -1.34 -33.23
C THR A 30 -28.57 -0.45 -32.17
N THR A 31 -29.42 0.33 -31.51
CA THR A 31 -29.12 0.91 -30.20
C THR A 31 -29.06 -0.27 -29.23
N ALA A 32 -27.94 -0.99 -29.24
CA ALA A 32 -27.57 -1.82 -28.11
C ALA A 32 -27.34 -0.85 -26.95
N VAL A 33 -28.38 -0.65 -26.14
CA VAL A 33 -28.26 -0.03 -24.82
C VAL A 33 -27.31 -0.93 -24.04
N VAL A 34 -26.01 -0.61 -24.07
CA VAL A 34 -25.04 -1.17 -23.14
C VAL A 34 -25.46 -0.62 -21.78
N LYS A 35 -26.26 -1.40 -21.04
CA LYS A 35 -26.50 -1.16 -19.62
C LYS A 35 -25.14 -0.92 -18.98
N PRO A 36 -24.90 0.22 -18.32
CA PRO A 36 -23.63 0.44 -17.64
C PRO A 36 -23.43 -0.70 -16.65
N LYS A 37 -22.42 -1.54 -16.91
CA LYS A 37 -21.98 -2.57 -15.98
C LYS A 37 -21.56 -1.82 -14.74
N VAL A 38 -22.43 -1.81 -13.73
CA VAL A 38 -22.16 -1.23 -12.40
C VAL A 38 -20.81 -1.79 -11.98
N SER A 39 -19.78 -0.96 -12.00
CA SER A 39 -18.45 -1.34 -11.59
C SER A 39 -18.54 -1.73 -10.13
N GLN A 40 -18.55 -3.04 -9.87
CA GLN A 40 -18.51 -3.56 -8.50
C GLN A 40 -17.32 -2.91 -7.79
N PRO A 41 -17.45 -2.54 -6.50
CA PRO A 41 -16.31 -2.02 -5.76
C PRO A 41 -15.20 -3.06 -5.84
N VAL A 42 -14.07 -2.68 -6.46
CA VAL A 42 -12.87 -3.53 -6.57
C VAL A 42 -12.39 -3.76 -5.14
N GLN A 43 -12.81 -4.87 -4.55
CA GLN A 43 -12.36 -5.27 -3.23
C GLN A 43 -10.86 -5.59 -3.30
N PRO A 44 -10.08 -5.27 -2.26
CA PRO A 44 -8.66 -5.58 -2.25
C PRO A 44 -8.46 -7.10 -2.36
N GLN A 45 -7.70 -7.53 -3.35
CA GLN A 45 -7.35 -8.94 -3.54
C GLN A 45 -6.16 -9.27 -2.65
N TRP A 46 -6.42 -9.83 -1.47
CA TRP A 46 -5.38 -10.25 -0.54
C TRP A 46 -4.64 -11.47 -1.08
N LYS A 47 -3.33 -11.36 -1.21
CA LYS A 47 -2.47 -12.43 -1.73
C LYS A 47 -1.24 -12.57 -0.84
N LEU A 48 -0.75 -13.80 -0.73
CA LEU A 48 0.54 -14.06 -0.09
C LEU A 48 1.63 -13.39 -0.92
N TYR A 49 2.44 -12.59 -0.25
CA TYR A 49 3.63 -11.96 -0.79
C TYR A 49 4.85 -12.48 -0.04
N THR A 50 5.85 -12.94 -0.80
CA THR A 50 7.15 -13.34 -0.27
C THR A 50 8.18 -12.30 -0.71
N ALA A 51 9.05 -11.89 0.22
CA ALA A 51 10.11 -10.94 -0.07
C ALA A 51 11.03 -11.46 -1.19
N PRO A 52 11.63 -10.58 -2.02
CA PRO A 52 12.55 -11.01 -3.08
C PRO A 52 13.75 -11.82 -2.57
N ASP A 53 14.19 -11.58 -1.33
CA ASP A 53 15.28 -12.34 -0.69
C ASP A 53 14.79 -13.58 0.08
N GLY A 54 13.49 -13.86 0.04
CA GLY A 54 12.85 -15.01 0.67
C GLY A 54 12.79 -14.95 2.20
N ARG A 55 13.18 -13.85 2.86
CA ARG A 55 13.36 -13.81 4.34
C ARG A 55 12.09 -13.44 5.12
N PHE A 56 11.02 -13.05 4.44
CA PHE A 56 9.70 -12.92 5.06
C PHE A 56 8.58 -13.24 4.08
N SER A 57 7.41 -13.57 4.64
CA SER A 57 6.14 -13.61 3.92
C SER A 57 5.03 -12.90 4.68
N ILE A 58 4.02 -12.39 3.97
CA ILE A 58 2.89 -11.64 4.53
C ILE A 58 1.73 -11.59 3.53
N LEU A 59 0.48 -11.47 4.00
CA LEU A 59 -0.64 -11.15 3.12
C LEU A 59 -0.63 -9.65 2.76
N MET A 60 -0.67 -9.32 1.47
CA MET A 60 -0.77 -7.94 0.98
C MET A 60 -2.05 -7.72 0.17
N PRO A 61 -2.70 -6.54 0.27
CA PRO A 61 -3.84 -6.20 -0.57
C PRO A 61 -3.37 -5.76 -1.96
N GLY A 62 -3.11 -6.74 -2.83
CA GLY A 62 -2.47 -6.53 -4.12
C GLY A 62 -0.94 -6.58 -4.05
N SER A 63 -0.28 -6.16 -5.13
CA SER A 63 1.18 -6.13 -5.21
C SER A 63 1.72 -4.86 -4.54
N PRO A 64 2.64 -4.95 -3.58
CA PRO A 64 3.20 -3.77 -2.93
C PRO A 64 4.17 -3.03 -3.85
N ASN A 65 4.15 -1.70 -3.80
CA ASN A 65 5.20 -0.85 -4.35
C ASN A 65 6.45 -0.95 -3.48
N ARG A 66 7.63 -1.02 -4.11
CA ARG A 66 8.92 -1.13 -3.42
C ARG A 66 9.67 0.19 -3.47
N ASN A 67 10.29 0.55 -2.35
CA ASN A 67 11.14 1.72 -2.23
C ASN A 67 12.35 1.40 -1.34
N THR A 68 13.43 2.15 -1.53
CA THR A 68 14.62 2.10 -0.70
C THR A 68 14.93 3.50 -0.19
N GLN A 69 15.26 3.62 1.11
CA GLN A 69 15.59 4.91 1.72
C GLN A 69 16.78 4.76 2.65
N SER A 70 17.73 5.69 2.58
CA SER A 70 18.81 5.81 3.57
C SER A 70 18.35 6.64 4.77
N GLN A 71 18.71 6.20 5.97
CA GLN A 71 18.42 6.92 7.21
C GLN A 71 19.63 6.90 8.14
N LYS A 72 20.00 8.07 8.68
CA LYS A 72 20.97 8.16 9.77
C LYS A 72 20.30 7.74 11.08
N THR A 73 20.91 6.80 11.77
CA THR A 73 20.47 6.30 13.06
C THR A 73 21.62 6.34 14.06
N TYR A 74 21.32 6.03 15.32
CA TYR A 74 22.35 5.86 16.34
C TYR A 74 23.28 4.66 16.04
N MET A 75 22.91 3.78 15.10
CA MET A 75 23.72 2.65 14.63
C MET A 75 24.58 2.99 13.41
N GLY A 76 24.56 4.25 12.96
CA GLY A 76 25.11 4.66 11.66
C GLY A 76 24.02 4.79 10.60
N GLU A 77 24.47 4.95 9.35
CA GLU A 77 23.57 5.00 8.20
C GLU A 77 23.04 3.60 7.88
N ILE A 78 21.72 3.47 7.84
CA ILE A 78 21.03 2.23 7.47
C ILE A 78 20.30 2.42 6.15
N THR A 79 20.12 1.33 5.41
CA THR A 79 19.25 1.29 4.24
C THR A 79 17.95 0.57 4.60
N LEU A 80 16.83 1.28 4.52
CA LEU A 80 15.48 0.74 4.68
C LEU A 80 14.95 0.22 3.34
N GLN A 81 14.50 -1.02 3.33
CA GLN A 81 13.74 -1.63 2.25
C GLN A 81 12.26 -1.57 2.62
N ILE A 82 11.44 -0.92 1.80
CA ILE A 82 10.06 -0.57 2.13
C ILE A 82 9.12 -1.15 1.07
N PHE A 83 8.05 -1.79 1.52
CA PHE A 83 7.00 -2.40 0.70
C PHE A 83 5.67 -1.81 1.12
N VAL A 84 4.96 -1.13 0.21
CA VAL A 84 3.72 -0.38 0.52
C VAL A 84 2.58 -0.83 -0.37
N ALA A 85 1.45 -1.17 0.23
CA ALA A 85 0.19 -1.40 -0.46
C ALA A 85 -0.92 -0.50 0.09
N GLN A 86 -1.61 0.20 -0.80
CA GLN A 86 -2.71 1.11 -0.47
C GLN A 86 -3.95 0.70 -1.26
N PRO A 87 -4.94 0.04 -0.62
CA PRO A 87 -6.16 -0.34 -1.30
C PRO A 87 -6.94 0.90 -1.76
N PRO A 88 -7.50 0.89 -2.99
CA PRO A 88 -8.28 2.02 -3.48
C PRO A 88 -9.51 2.26 -2.58
N LYS A 89 -9.89 3.52 -2.42
CA LYS A 89 -11.07 3.95 -1.63
C LYS A 89 -10.98 3.64 -0.12
N GLN A 90 -9.87 3.14 0.39
CA GLN A 90 -9.61 2.97 1.82
C GLN A 90 -8.52 3.94 2.26
N GLN A 91 -8.70 4.62 3.41
CA GLN A 91 -7.68 5.49 3.98
C GLN A 91 -6.75 4.69 4.90
N VAL A 92 -6.10 3.68 4.32
CA VAL A 92 -5.17 2.79 5.00
C VAL A 92 -3.95 2.52 4.11
N ALA A 93 -2.77 2.45 4.71
CA ALA A 93 -1.57 1.94 4.08
C ALA A 93 -1.06 0.73 4.88
N TYR A 94 -0.76 -0.35 4.18
CA TYR A 94 -0.10 -1.53 4.71
C TYR A 94 1.36 -1.48 4.29
N VAL A 95 2.26 -1.52 5.27
CA VAL A 95 3.68 -1.33 5.05
C VAL A 95 4.46 -2.46 5.72
N VAL A 96 5.44 -3.00 5.01
CA VAL A 96 6.55 -3.74 5.62
C VAL A 96 7.81 -2.96 5.33
N ALA A 97 8.63 -2.74 6.34
CA ALA A 97 9.97 -2.20 6.19
C ALA A 97 10.97 -3.12 6.88
N TYR A 98 12.20 -3.18 6.36
CA TYR A 98 13.30 -3.79 7.09
C TYR A 98 14.62 -3.07 6.83
N ASN A 99 15.53 -3.19 7.78
CA ASN A 99 16.94 -2.88 7.59
C ASN A 99 17.79 -3.99 8.20
N ASP A 100 18.90 -4.31 7.55
CA ASP A 100 19.93 -5.15 8.12
C ASP A 100 20.75 -4.33 9.12
N PHE A 101 21.18 -4.96 10.21
CA PHE A 101 22.09 -4.34 11.16
C PHE A 101 23.52 -4.43 10.64
N PRO A 102 24.37 -3.41 10.87
CA PRO A 102 25.81 -3.58 10.75
C PRO A 102 26.26 -4.77 11.60
N TYR A 103 27.18 -5.59 11.09
CA TYR A 103 27.60 -6.86 11.68
C TYR A 103 27.94 -6.77 13.19
N SER A 104 28.54 -5.65 13.61
CA SER A 104 28.94 -5.37 15.00
C SER A 104 27.76 -5.10 15.96
N TYR A 105 26.62 -4.59 15.48
CA TYR A 105 25.52 -4.16 16.35
C TYR A 105 24.55 -5.30 16.66
N GLY A 106 24.30 -6.18 15.67
CA GLY A 106 23.35 -7.29 15.79
C GLY A 106 23.77 -8.43 16.72
N GLN A 107 25.07 -8.56 17.00
CA GLN A 107 25.60 -9.61 17.88
C GLN A 107 25.77 -9.18 19.34
N VAL A 108 25.88 -7.88 19.60
CA VAL A 108 26.29 -7.35 20.92
C VAL A 108 25.12 -6.77 21.71
N THR A 109 23.99 -6.48 21.07
CA THR A 109 22.89 -5.75 21.72
C THR A 109 21.72 -6.66 22.11
N ASP A 110 21.23 -6.51 23.34
CA ASP A 110 19.96 -7.09 23.79
C ASP A 110 18.82 -6.76 22.80
N PRO A 111 18.14 -7.75 22.21
CA PRO A 111 17.03 -7.52 21.29
C PRO A 111 15.93 -6.60 21.84
N GLN A 112 15.67 -6.60 23.15
CA GLN A 112 14.68 -5.69 23.74
C GLN A 112 15.13 -4.23 23.69
N ALA A 113 16.41 -3.95 23.95
CA ALA A 113 16.98 -2.61 23.79
C ALA A 113 16.86 -2.11 22.34
N VAL A 114 17.17 -2.99 21.37
CA VAL A 114 16.99 -2.67 19.94
C VAL A 114 15.54 -2.31 19.60
N LEU A 115 14.58 -3.09 20.09
CA LEU A 115 13.15 -2.85 19.87
C LEU A 115 12.66 -1.56 20.56
N ASN A 116 13.20 -1.23 21.73
CA ASN A 116 12.89 0.03 22.42
C ASN A 116 13.42 1.24 21.63
N ASN A 117 14.66 1.16 21.15
CA ASN A 117 15.25 2.23 20.33
C ASN A 117 14.49 2.40 19.00
N ALA A 118 14.06 1.31 18.37
CA ALA A 118 13.24 1.35 17.17
C ALA A 118 11.87 2.02 17.41
N ARG A 119 11.21 1.72 18.55
CA ARG A 119 9.99 2.44 18.98
C ARG A 119 10.28 3.94 19.10
N ASP A 120 11.31 4.33 19.83
CA ASP A 120 11.58 5.73 20.13
C ASP A 120 11.95 6.51 18.86
N MET A 121 12.69 5.88 17.96
CA MET A 121 12.98 6.43 16.64
C MET A 121 11.72 6.62 15.80
N ALA A 122 10.80 5.64 15.80
CA ALA A 122 9.53 5.76 15.09
C ALA A 122 8.74 6.96 15.62
N LEU A 123 8.54 7.05 16.94
CA LEU A 123 7.80 8.15 17.58
C LEU A 123 8.44 9.52 17.30
N LYS A 124 9.77 9.62 17.38
CA LYS A 124 10.52 10.86 17.11
C LYS A 124 10.39 11.28 15.65
N THR A 125 10.61 10.36 14.72
CA THR A 125 10.62 10.64 13.28
C THR A 125 9.23 11.04 12.79
N THR A 126 8.18 10.38 13.29
CA THR A 126 6.79 10.68 12.92
C THR A 126 6.13 11.73 13.79
N LYS A 127 6.88 12.35 14.73
CA LYS A 127 6.39 13.35 15.70
C LYS A 127 5.08 12.89 16.34
N SER A 128 5.10 11.69 16.91
CA SER A 128 3.91 10.97 17.37
C SER A 128 3.92 10.70 18.87
N ASN A 129 2.73 10.59 19.42
CA ASN A 129 2.51 10.15 20.80
C ASN A 129 2.19 8.66 20.83
N LEU A 130 2.81 7.95 21.77
CA LEU A 130 2.53 6.53 22.01
C LEU A 130 1.14 6.38 22.64
N ILE A 131 0.34 5.47 22.10
CA ILE A 131 -0.97 5.07 22.64
C ILE A 131 -0.83 3.82 23.49
N SER A 132 -0.16 2.80 22.96
CA SER A 132 0.05 1.54 23.66
C SER A 132 1.33 0.85 23.20
N GLN A 133 1.87 -0.02 24.05
CA GLN A 133 2.95 -0.92 23.69
C GLN A 133 2.87 -2.24 24.45
N ARG A 134 3.41 -3.29 23.87
CA ARG A 134 3.62 -4.58 24.55
C ARG A 134 4.73 -5.38 23.88
N ASN A 135 5.40 -6.21 24.65
CA ASN A 135 6.31 -7.22 24.11
C ASN A 135 5.51 -8.36 23.48
N ILE A 136 5.99 -8.88 22.36
CA ILE A 136 5.39 -9.99 21.62
C ILE A 136 6.48 -10.95 21.12
N ARG A 137 6.07 -12.08 20.55
CA ARG A 137 6.94 -13.00 19.84
C ARG A 137 6.43 -13.20 18.41
N SER A 138 7.33 -13.45 17.47
CA SER A 138 6.95 -13.94 16.14
C SER A 138 6.49 -15.40 16.21
N SER A 139 5.94 -15.93 15.12
CA SER A 139 5.52 -17.34 15.01
C SER A 139 6.66 -18.34 15.23
N ASN A 140 7.91 -17.94 14.95
CA ASN A 140 9.13 -18.69 15.22
C ASN A 140 9.92 -18.14 16.43
N ASN A 141 9.21 -17.54 17.40
CA ASN A 141 9.71 -17.14 18.72
C ASN A 141 10.79 -16.02 18.77
N HIS A 142 10.98 -15.26 17.71
CA HIS A 142 11.85 -14.09 17.75
C HIS A 142 11.30 -12.97 18.65
N PRO A 143 12.16 -12.24 19.38
CA PRO A 143 11.76 -11.08 20.14
C PRO A 143 11.05 -10.04 19.25
N GLY A 144 9.93 -9.52 19.74
CA GLY A 144 9.23 -8.45 19.07
C GLY A 144 8.53 -7.48 20.01
N LYS A 145 8.03 -6.39 19.43
CA LYS A 145 7.29 -5.35 20.14
C LYS A 145 6.14 -4.85 19.26
N GLU A 146 4.95 -4.82 19.82
CA GLU A 146 3.80 -4.16 19.22
C GLU A 146 3.66 -2.77 19.83
N ILE A 147 3.49 -1.75 18.99
CA ILE A 147 3.23 -0.38 19.42
C ILE A 147 2.07 0.20 18.61
N GLU A 148 1.31 1.06 19.26
CA GLU A 148 0.32 1.90 18.60
C GLU A 148 0.61 3.36 18.92
N TYR A 149 0.58 4.23 17.93
CA TYR A 149 0.89 5.64 18.09
C TYR A 149 0.09 6.52 17.14
N ILE A 150 -0.06 7.79 17.49
CA ILE A 150 -0.80 8.78 16.72
C ILE A 150 0.06 10.01 16.47
N ASN A 151 0.08 10.49 15.23
CA ASN A 151 0.75 11.74 14.87
C ASN A 151 -0.17 12.95 15.01
N SER A 152 0.38 14.16 14.95
CA SER A 152 -0.38 15.42 15.01
C SER A 152 -1.44 15.56 13.91
N GLY A 153 -1.26 14.87 12.77
CA GLY A 153 -2.24 14.79 11.68
C GLY A 153 -3.37 13.78 11.89
N GLY A 154 -3.45 13.13 13.06
CA GLY A 154 -4.50 12.16 13.40
C GLY A 154 -4.38 10.81 12.69
N LYS A 155 -3.23 10.51 12.08
CA LYS A 155 -2.92 9.17 11.57
C LYS A 155 -2.52 8.28 12.72
N ILE A 156 -3.12 7.11 12.78
CA ILE A 156 -2.86 6.09 13.79
C ILE A 156 -2.10 4.96 13.11
N THR A 157 -0.96 4.60 13.68
CA THR A 157 -0.15 3.48 13.20
C THR A 157 -0.14 2.39 14.24
N ARG A 158 -0.53 1.18 13.84
CA ARG A 158 -0.24 -0.03 14.60
C ARG A 158 0.93 -0.74 13.95
N SER A 159 2.01 -0.92 14.71
CA SER A 159 3.26 -1.49 14.24
C SER A 159 3.63 -2.73 15.06
N ARG A 160 4.12 -3.78 14.39
CA ARG A 160 4.82 -4.90 15.01
C ARG A 160 6.25 -4.93 14.50
N MET A 161 7.20 -4.93 15.43
CA MET A 161 8.63 -4.98 15.15
C MET A 161 9.20 -6.32 15.61
N TYR A 162 10.12 -6.88 14.84
CA TYR A 162 10.79 -8.15 15.15
C TYR A 162 12.28 -8.07 14.85
N VAL A 163 13.10 -8.65 15.71
CA VAL A 163 14.55 -8.81 15.49
C VAL A 163 14.84 -10.27 15.19
N ALA A 164 15.34 -10.57 14.00
CA ALA A 164 15.69 -11.93 13.59
C ALA A 164 16.88 -11.92 12.63
N GLU A 165 17.85 -12.82 12.86
CA GLU A 165 19.00 -13.05 11.97
C GLU A 165 19.68 -11.75 11.48
N GLY A 166 20.01 -10.84 12.41
CA GLY A 166 20.68 -9.58 12.09
C GLY A 166 19.82 -8.54 11.38
N ARG A 167 18.49 -8.68 11.37
CA ARG A 167 17.57 -7.76 10.71
C ARG A 167 16.47 -7.27 11.66
N LEU A 168 16.13 -5.99 11.54
CA LEU A 168 14.92 -5.40 12.12
C LEU A 168 13.82 -5.38 11.07
N TYR A 169 12.72 -6.07 11.36
CA TYR A 169 11.49 -6.00 10.57
C TYR A 169 10.49 -5.07 11.26
N GLN A 170 9.75 -4.29 10.47
CA GLN A 170 8.68 -3.40 10.93
C GLN A 170 7.46 -3.62 10.04
N VAL A 171 6.35 -4.06 10.64
CA VAL A 171 5.10 -4.38 9.95
C VAL A 171 4.03 -3.44 10.45
N MET A 172 3.55 -2.55 9.58
CA MET A 172 2.72 -1.41 9.96
C MET A 172 1.40 -1.40 9.19
N ALA A 173 0.34 -1.01 9.89
CA ALA A 173 -0.87 -0.50 9.27
C ALA A 173 -1.09 0.95 9.73
N ILE A 174 -1.13 1.87 8.77
CA ILE A 174 -1.28 3.32 8.99
C ILE A 174 -2.68 3.71 8.53
N THR A 175 -3.48 4.27 9.42
CA THR A 175 -4.90 4.53 9.17
C THR A 175 -5.34 5.87 9.74
N THR A 176 -6.59 6.27 9.50
CA THR A 176 -7.25 7.35 10.24
C THR A 176 -8.07 6.78 11.39
N LYS A 177 -8.39 7.60 12.39
CA LYS A 177 -9.30 7.21 13.50
C LYS A 177 -10.63 6.64 13.02
N LYS A 178 -11.16 7.14 11.89
CA LYS A 178 -12.40 6.61 11.27
C LYS A 178 -12.18 5.21 10.70
N GLN A 179 -11.16 5.02 9.86
CA GLN A 179 -10.90 3.73 9.21
C GLN A 179 -10.37 2.66 10.17
N GLN A 180 -9.68 3.05 11.25
CA GLN A 180 -9.19 2.10 12.25
C GLN A 180 -10.32 1.24 12.84
N LYS A 181 -11.47 1.85 13.15
CA LYS A 181 -12.61 1.15 13.73
C LYS A 181 -13.19 0.10 12.77
N THR A 182 -13.34 0.47 11.49
CA THR A 182 -13.92 -0.40 10.47
C THR A 182 -12.95 -1.48 9.99
N LEU A 183 -11.64 -1.20 10.02
CA LEU A 183 -10.60 -2.11 9.52
C LEU A 183 -9.86 -2.87 10.64
N ALA A 184 -10.28 -2.76 11.91
CA ALA A 184 -9.56 -3.37 13.03
C ALA A 184 -9.27 -4.88 12.84
N LYS A 185 -10.27 -5.63 12.34
CA LYS A 185 -10.12 -7.06 12.03
C LYS A 185 -9.14 -7.29 10.89
N THR A 186 -9.27 -6.54 9.80
CA THR A 186 -8.38 -6.62 8.63
C THR A 186 -6.93 -6.26 8.98
N ILE A 187 -6.73 -5.21 9.78
CA ILE A 187 -5.41 -4.80 10.29
C ILE A 187 -4.81 -5.91 11.15
N THR A 188 -5.60 -6.50 12.05
CA THR A 188 -5.13 -7.61 12.89
C THR A 188 -4.76 -8.83 12.05
N GLY A 189 -5.57 -9.18 11.04
CA GLY A 189 -5.25 -10.26 10.10
C GLY A 189 -3.96 -10.01 9.32
N TYR A 190 -3.77 -8.80 8.79
CA TYR A 190 -2.53 -8.39 8.14
C TYR A 190 -1.31 -8.56 9.07
N LEU A 191 -1.36 -7.99 10.27
CA LEU A 191 -0.26 -8.06 11.24
C LEU A 191 0.01 -9.50 11.70
N ASN A 192 -1.01 -10.35 11.80
CA ASN A 192 -0.87 -11.77 12.17
C ASN A 192 -0.31 -12.62 11.02
N SER A 193 -0.48 -12.19 9.77
CA SER A 193 -0.01 -12.93 8.59
C SER A 193 1.49 -12.79 8.32
N PHE A 194 2.19 -11.95 9.08
CA PHE A 194 3.62 -11.77 8.90
C PHE A 194 4.40 -12.96 9.49
N HIS A 195 5.24 -13.58 8.66
CA HIS A 195 6.15 -14.64 9.05
C HIS A 195 7.57 -14.29 8.65
N VAL A 196 8.49 -14.35 9.63
CA VAL A 196 9.92 -14.41 9.34
C VAL A 196 10.21 -15.80 8.74
N VAL A 197 10.88 -15.82 7.59
CA VAL A 197 11.30 -17.06 6.95
C VAL A 197 12.79 -17.20 7.20
N LEU A 198 13.14 -18.20 8.01
CA LEU A 198 14.53 -18.50 8.35
C LEU A 198 15.28 -19.01 7.11
N LYS A 199 16.52 -18.58 6.94
CA LYS A 199 17.38 -19.21 5.93
C LYS A 199 17.64 -20.64 6.38
N LYS A 200 17.43 -21.61 5.49
CA LYS A 200 17.95 -22.96 5.73
C LYS A 200 19.48 -22.86 5.84
N PRO A 201 20.13 -23.48 6.83
CA PRO A 201 21.57 -23.62 6.80
C PRO A 201 21.93 -24.31 5.48
N ASN A 202 22.88 -23.74 4.74
CA ASN A 202 23.48 -24.46 3.62
C ASN A 202 24.24 -25.65 4.23
N ASN A 203 23.78 -26.86 3.95
CA ASN A 203 24.56 -28.07 4.18
C ASN A 203 25.76 -28.11 3.24
#